data_AF-A0A535EDL7-F1
#
_entry.id   AF-A0A535EDL7-F1
#
_cell.length_a   1.000
_cell.length_b   1.000
_cell.length_c   1.000
_cell.angle_alpha   90.00
_cell.angle_beta   90.00
_cell.angle_gamma   90.00
#
_symmetry.space_group_name_H-M   'P 1'
#
loop_
_entity.id
_entity.type
_entity.pdbx_description
1 polymer ?
#
loop_
_entity_poly.entity_id
_entity_poly.type
_entity_poly.pdbx_seq_one_letter_code
_entity_poly.pdbx_strand_id
1 'polypeptide(L)'
;MRRSVVTRLLGVVLAALTGGILVAAHTGPPAQAAGGGYWHTSGNQILDSNNQPVRIAGINWYGFETTDAIAHGLWAQDYHTIINTIKALGYNTIRLPFSNQMVETNPTPSNFSMFGATGPINTDLKGLTSLQIMDKIIAAAGTAGLRVILDDHRSEAGNSAEQNG
;
A
#
# COMPACT_ATOMS: atom_id res chain seq x y z
N MET A 1 -76.35 -10.07 12.48
CA MET A 1 -75.51 -9.19 11.65
C MET A 1 -75.05 -10.00 10.44
N ARG A 2 -75.71 -9.84 9.29
CA ARG A 2 -75.27 -9.07 8.11
C ARG A 2 -73.98 -9.61 7.44
N ARG A 3 -74.22 -10.14 6.23
CA ARG A 3 -73.40 -10.04 5.00
C ARG A 3 -72.11 -10.86 4.95
N SER A 4 -71.59 -11.37 3.84
CA SER A 4 -72.02 -11.62 2.44
C SER A 4 -70.73 -12.06 1.75
N VAL A 5 -70.74 -13.19 1.04
CA VAL A 5 -70.03 -13.47 -0.25
C VAL A 5 -68.48 -13.36 -0.21
N VAL A 6 -67.69 -14.24 -0.81
CA VAL A 6 -67.17 -14.07 -2.18
C VAL A 6 -66.38 -15.32 -2.61
N THR A 7 -66.80 -15.79 -3.77
CA THR A 7 -66.21 -16.67 -4.78
C THR A 7 -64.68 -16.60 -4.90
N ARG A 8 -64.02 -17.77 -4.86
CA ARG A 8 -62.62 -17.93 -5.28
C ARG A 8 -62.54 -17.84 -6.81
N LEU A 9 -61.89 -16.81 -7.33
CA LEU A 9 -61.41 -16.76 -8.73
C LEU A 9 -59.90 -17.03 -8.73
N LEU A 10 -59.52 -18.05 -9.49
CA LEU A 10 -58.15 -18.35 -9.90
C LEU A 10 -57.59 -17.16 -10.68
N GLY A 11 -56.46 -16.62 -10.22
CA GLY A 11 -55.60 -15.73 -11.01
C GLY A 11 -54.24 -16.41 -11.17
N VAL A 12 -54.01 -16.99 -12.34
CA VAL A 12 -52.67 -17.43 -12.78
C VAL A 12 -51.84 -16.17 -13.03
N VAL A 13 -50.79 -15.95 -12.24
CA VAL A 13 -49.77 -14.94 -12.57
C VAL A 13 -48.61 -15.63 -13.25
N LEU A 14 -48.46 -15.30 -14.51
CA LEU A 14 -47.38 -15.69 -15.42
C LEU A 14 -46.05 -15.10 -14.91
N ALA A 15 -45.12 -15.95 -14.47
CA ALA A 15 -43.77 -15.51 -14.12
C ALA A 15 -42.98 -15.23 -15.41
N ALA A 16 -42.85 -13.96 -15.78
CA ALA A 16 -41.95 -13.53 -16.84
C ALA A 16 -40.50 -13.57 -16.32
N LEU A 17 -39.73 -14.56 -16.80
CA LEU A 17 -38.29 -14.65 -16.63
C LEU A 17 -37.60 -13.61 -17.51
N THR A 18 -37.39 -12.40 -17.00
CA THR A 18 -36.43 -11.47 -17.59
C THR A 18 -35.05 -11.74 -16.99
N GLY A 19 -34.17 -12.34 -17.80
CA GLY A 19 -32.79 -12.62 -17.44
C GLY A 19 -32.01 -11.34 -17.16
N GLY A 20 -31.82 -11.03 -15.88
CA GLY A 20 -30.83 -10.05 -15.46
C GLY A 20 -29.44 -10.65 -15.63
N ILE A 21 -28.61 -10.04 -16.48
CA ILE A 21 -27.18 -10.28 -16.47
C ILE A 21 -26.65 -9.75 -15.13
N LEU A 22 -26.41 -10.65 -14.18
CA LEU A 22 -25.62 -10.35 -13.00
C LEU A 22 -24.19 -10.14 -13.48
N VAL A 23 -23.79 -8.87 -13.63
CA VAL A 23 -22.36 -8.52 -13.64
C VAL A 23 -21.86 -8.81 -12.23
N ALA A 24 -21.32 -10.00 -12.01
CA ALA A 24 -20.56 -10.28 -10.82
C ALA A 24 -19.35 -9.33 -10.84
N ALA A 25 -19.40 -8.28 -10.03
CA ALA A 25 -18.22 -7.51 -9.69
C ALA A 25 -17.18 -8.53 -9.22
N HIS A 26 -16.09 -8.68 -9.97
CA HIS A 26 -14.96 -9.49 -9.52
C HIS A 26 -14.29 -8.72 -8.39
N THR A 27 -14.85 -8.82 -7.19
CA THR A 27 -14.12 -8.54 -5.97
C THR A 27 -13.08 -9.63 -5.85
N GLY A 28 -11.93 -9.42 -6.52
CA GLY A 28 -10.75 -10.23 -6.26
C GLY A 28 -10.50 -10.23 -4.75
N PRO A 29 -10.05 -11.36 -4.17
CA PRO A 29 -9.78 -11.40 -2.74
C PRO A 29 -8.89 -10.21 -2.37
N PRO A 30 -9.16 -9.55 -1.22
CA PRO A 30 -8.31 -8.46 -0.75
C PRO A 30 -6.88 -8.94 -0.80
N ALA A 31 -5.96 -8.07 -1.24
CA ALA A 31 -4.55 -8.42 -1.39
C ALA A 31 -4.06 -9.05 -0.07
N GLN A 32 -3.93 -10.38 -0.10
CA GLN A 32 -3.36 -11.15 0.98
C GLN A 32 -1.94 -10.63 1.19
N ALA A 33 -1.47 -10.62 2.44
CA ALA A 33 -0.06 -10.31 2.72
C ALA A 33 0.78 -11.04 1.66
N ALA A 34 1.73 -10.35 1.04
CA ALA A 34 2.26 -10.73 -0.28
C ALA A 34 3.09 -12.04 -0.29
N GLY A 35 2.82 -13.02 0.57
CA GLY A 35 3.53 -14.27 0.73
C GLY A 35 4.37 -14.28 2.00
N GLY A 36 4.43 -15.42 2.68
CA GLY A 36 5.26 -15.61 3.86
C GLY A 36 6.75 -15.84 3.52
N GLY A 37 7.62 -15.57 4.50
CA GLY A 37 9.05 -15.84 4.38
C GLY A 37 9.74 -15.09 3.22
N TYR A 38 10.94 -15.56 2.86
CA TYR A 38 11.62 -15.12 1.65
C TYR A 38 10.93 -15.70 0.41
N TRP A 39 10.92 -14.91 -0.66
CA TRP A 39 10.40 -15.35 -1.95
C TRP A 39 11.48 -16.01 -2.81
N HIS A 40 11.03 -16.78 -3.78
CA HIS A 40 11.85 -17.34 -4.84
C HIS A 40 11.07 -17.34 -6.16
N THR A 41 11.72 -17.67 -7.27
CA THR A 41 11.10 -17.69 -8.60
C THR A 41 10.94 -19.10 -9.12
N SER A 42 9.87 -19.35 -9.88
CA SER A 42 9.66 -20.58 -10.66
C SER A 42 9.06 -20.21 -12.02
N GLY A 43 9.82 -20.42 -13.09
CA GLY A 43 9.44 -19.95 -14.43
C GLY A 43 9.20 -18.44 -14.44
N ASN A 44 7.97 -18.03 -14.77
CA ASN A 44 7.54 -16.63 -14.79
C ASN A 44 6.79 -16.19 -13.51
N GLN A 45 6.79 -17.01 -12.45
CA GLN A 45 6.09 -16.72 -11.20
C GLN A 45 7.08 -16.40 -10.07
N ILE A 46 6.62 -15.53 -9.16
CA ILE A 46 7.22 -15.35 -7.85
C ILE A 46 6.41 -16.18 -6.87
N LEU A 47 7.08 -16.97 -6.04
CA LEU A 47 6.48 -17.84 -5.03
C LEU A 47 7.00 -17.46 -3.64
N ASP A 48 6.16 -17.60 -2.64
CA ASP A 48 6.55 -17.44 -1.25
C ASP A 48 7.27 -18.68 -0.69
N SER A 49 7.68 -18.67 0.58
CA SER A 49 8.40 -19.80 1.18
C SER A 49 7.57 -21.10 1.29
N ASN A 50 6.25 -21.03 1.11
CA ASN A 50 5.32 -22.15 1.10
C ASN A 50 4.88 -22.53 -0.32
N ASN A 51 5.61 -22.08 -1.35
CA ASN A 51 5.30 -22.27 -2.76
C ASN A 51 3.95 -21.67 -3.21
N GLN A 52 3.43 -20.66 -2.49
CA GLN A 52 2.22 -19.96 -2.90
C GLN A 52 2.57 -18.84 -3.89
N PRO A 53 1.86 -18.72 -5.03
CA PRO A 53 2.09 -17.63 -5.97
C PRO A 53 1.86 -16.26 -5.35
N VAL A 54 2.83 -15.37 -5.56
CA VAL A 54 2.80 -13.98 -5.14
C VAL A 54 2.58 -13.09 -6.36
N ARG A 55 1.67 -12.13 -6.22
CA ARG A 55 1.52 -11.03 -7.18
C ARG A 55 1.90 -9.71 -6.51
N ILE A 56 2.95 -9.08 -6.99
CA ILE A 56 3.33 -7.73 -6.56
C ILE A 56 2.35 -6.74 -7.19
N ALA A 57 1.58 -6.06 -6.35
CA ALA A 57 0.70 -4.96 -6.72
C ALA A 57 1.07 -3.77 -5.82
N GLY A 58 2.08 -3.02 -6.25
CA GLY A 58 2.75 -2.04 -5.41
C GLY A 58 2.64 -0.60 -5.87
N ILE A 59 3.21 0.29 -5.05
CA ILE A 59 3.37 1.71 -5.33
C ILE A 59 4.83 2.13 -5.10
N ASN A 60 5.25 3.24 -5.70
CA ASN A 60 6.53 3.87 -5.38
C ASN A 60 6.31 4.93 -4.30
N TRP A 61 7.14 4.91 -3.25
CA TRP A 61 7.19 6.00 -2.27
C TRP A 61 8.60 6.58 -2.24
N TYR A 62 8.79 7.68 -2.96
CA TYR A 62 10.08 8.31 -3.16
C TYR A 62 10.45 9.27 -2.02
N GLY A 63 11.70 9.70 -1.99
CA GLY A 63 12.23 10.75 -1.13
C GLY A 63 13.62 10.44 -0.56
N PHE A 64 13.91 9.18 -0.24
CA PHE A 64 15.22 8.79 0.29
C PHE A 64 16.35 8.93 -0.73
N GLU A 65 16.03 8.90 -2.02
CA GLU A 65 16.95 9.14 -3.11
C GLU A 65 17.19 10.63 -3.38
N THR A 66 16.39 11.51 -2.79
CA THR A 66 16.47 12.95 -3.01
C THR A 66 17.47 13.63 -2.08
N THR A 67 17.71 14.92 -2.29
CA THR A 67 18.52 15.74 -1.38
C THR A 67 17.94 15.85 0.03
N ASP A 68 16.66 15.53 0.22
CA ASP A 68 16.03 15.52 1.54
C ASP A 68 16.35 14.25 2.34
N ALA A 69 16.82 13.18 1.67
CA ALA A 69 17.23 11.92 2.27
C ALA A 69 16.18 11.31 3.23
N ILE A 70 14.90 11.53 2.95
CA ILE A 70 13.76 11.04 3.74
C ILE A 70 12.56 10.85 2.83
N ALA A 71 11.70 9.86 3.11
CA ALA A 71 10.46 9.68 2.36
C ALA A 71 9.63 10.97 2.34
N HIS A 72 9.16 11.37 1.16
CA HIS A 72 8.42 12.62 0.97
C HIS A 72 6.99 12.53 1.51
N GLY A 73 6.44 13.68 1.89
CA GLY A 73 5.09 13.82 2.47
C GLY A 73 5.05 13.83 4.00
N LEU A 74 6.17 13.52 4.68
CA LEU A 74 6.24 13.51 6.15
C LEU A 74 6.18 14.92 6.79
N TRP A 75 6.26 15.98 5.99
CA TRP A 75 5.91 17.34 6.42
C TRP A 75 4.40 17.53 6.64
N ALA A 76 3.55 16.69 6.02
CA ALA A 76 2.11 16.84 6.03
C ALA A 76 1.37 15.72 6.75
N GLN A 77 1.94 14.51 6.82
CA GLN A 77 1.25 13.32 7.33
C GLN A 77 2.19 12.40 8.11
N ASP A 78 1.60 11.67 9.06
CA ASP A 78 2.28 10.61 9.79
C ASP A 78 2.58 9.40 8.88
N TYR A 79 3.79 8.85 8.97
CA TYR A 79 4.21 7.71 8.15
C TYR A 79 3.31 6.47 8.35
N HIS A 80 2.78 6.23 9.56
CA HIS A 80 1.83 5.14 9.78
C HIS A 80 0.52 5.37 9.03
N THR A 81 0.03 6.61 8.97
CA THR A 81 -1.19 6.95 8.22
C THR A 81 -1.00 6.73 6.72
N ILE A 82 0.16 7.09 6.17
CA ILE A 82 0.50 6.83 4.77
C ILE A 82 0.51 5.33 4.49
N ILE A 83 1.22 4.54 5.30
CA ILE A 83 1.30 3.08 5.18
C ILE A 83 -0.08 2.42 5.26
N ASN A 84 -0.91 2.83 6.22
CA ASN A 84 -2.26 2.31 6.39
C ASN A 84 -3.16 2.67 5.20
N THR A 85 -2.97 3.84 4.61
CA THR A 85 -3.69 4.25 3.40
C THR A 85 -3.26 3.41 2.19
N ILE A 86 -1.95 3.17 2.00
CA ILE A 86 -1.44 2.27 0.94
C ILE A 86 -2.09 0.88 1.07
N LYS A 87 -2.13 0.33 2.30
CA LYS A 87 -2.79 -0.95 2.56
C LYS A 87 -4.29 -0.91 2.29
N ALA A 88 -4.99 0.12 2.75
CA ALA A 88 -6.44 0.27 2.60
C ALA A 88 -6.87 0.42 1.13
N LEU A 89 -6.02 1.01 0.29
CA LEU A 89 -6.24 1.13 -1.16
C LEU A 89 -5.97 -0.18 -1.92
N GLY A 90 -5.53 -1.25 -1.24
CA GLY A 90 -5.35 -2.58 -1.81
C GLY A 90 -3.96 -2.88 -2.36
N TYR A 91 -2.98 -1.99 -2.18
CA TYR A 91 -1.59 -2.28 -2.50
C TYR A 91 -0.98 -3.23 -1.45
N ASN A 92 0.01 -4.02 -1.88
CA ASN A 92 0.68 -4.99 -1.01
C ASN A 92 2.20 -4.81 -0.90
N THR A 93 2.79 -3.94 -1.72
CA THR A 93 4.24 -3.73 -1.78
C THR A 93 4.58 -2.25 -1.96
N ILE A 94 5.62 -1.76 -1.29
CA ILE A 94 6.19 -0.43 -1.49
C ILE A 94 7.56 -0.62 -2.16
N ARG A 95 7.76 -0.03 -3.34
CA ARG A 95 9.11 0.21 -3.87
C ARG A 95 9.64 1.48 -3.22
N LEU A 96 10.81 1.40 -2.58
CA LEU A 96 11.40 2.46 -1.79
C LEU A 96 12.75 2.87 -2.42
N PRO A 97 12.73 3.87 -3.33
CA PRO A 97 13.93 4.45 -3.91
C PRO A 97 14.86 5.03 -2.86
N PHE A 98 16.16 4.80 -2.97
CA PHE A 98 17.20 5.45 -2.17
C PHE A 98 18.41 5.81 -3.03
N SER A 99 19.33 6.64 -2.52
CA SER A 99 20.59 6.94 -3.18
C SER A 99 21.78 6.36 -2.44
N ASN A 100 22.83 5.98 -3.17
CA ASN A 100 24.10 5.55 -2.56
C ASN A 100 24.67 6.64 -1.65
N GLN A 101 24.63 7.90 -2.08
CA GLN A 101 25.03 9.03 -1.24
C GLN A 101 24.27 9.09 0.09
N MET A 102 22.95 8.83 0.12
CA MET A 102 22.19 8.78 1.37
C MET A 102 22.69 7.66 2.29
N VAL A 103 22.97 6.47 1.74
CA VAL A 103 23.48 5.32 2.52
C VAL A 103 24.87 5.61 3.07
N GLU A 104 25.76 6.18 2.25
CA GLU A 104 27.16 6.47 2.62
C GLU A 104 27.28 7.59 3.65
N THR A 105 26.49 8.66 3.49
CA THR A 105 26.55 9.83 4.38
C THR A 105 25.61 9.71 5.59
N ASN A 106 24.55 8.91 5.46
CA ASN A 106 23.50 8.66 6.44
C ASN A 106 23.10 9.91 7.25
N PRO A 107 22.60 10.97 6.58
CA PRO A 107 22.36 12.25 7.23
C PRO A 107 21.22 12.16 8.24
N THR A 108 21.08 13.18 9.09
CA THR A 108 19.88 13.38 9.93
C THR A 108 18.96 14.37 9.22
N PRO A 109 17.94 13.90 8.49
CA PRO A 109 17.09 14.78 7.69
C PRO A 109 16.16 15.60 8.57
N SER A 110 15.75 16.77 8.07
CA SER A 110 14.84 17.68 8.77
C SER A 110 13.54 17.98 8.00
N ASN A 111 13.38 17.44 6.78
CA ASN A 111 12.20 17.72 5.95
C ASN A 111 10.97 16.87 6.35
N PHE A 112 10.55 16.99 7.62
CA PHE A 112 9.32 16.41 8.15
C PHE A 112 8.75 17.31 9.26
N SER A 113 7.48 17.11 9.60
CA SER A 113 6.83 17.83 10.70
C SER A 113 6.59 16.90 11.87
N MET A 114 6.62 17.46 13.09
CA MET A 114 6.20 16.75 14.31
C MET A 114 4.74 17.06 14.70
N PHE A 115 4.06 17.93 13.93
CA PHE A 115 2.69 18.35 14.19
C PHE A 115 1.93 18.54 12.88
N GLY A 116 0.76 17.88 12.78
CA GLY A 116 -0.14 17.95 11.64
C GLY A 116 -1.45 18.66 12.00
N ALA A 117 -2.42 18.59 11.09
CA ALA A 117 -3.71 19.27 11.25
C ALA A 117 -4.52 18.77 12.46
N THR A 118 -4.34 17.52 12.88
CA THR A 118 -5.15 16.86 13.92
C THR A 118 -4.36 16.46 15.16
N GLY A 119 -3.08 16.86 15.27
CA GLY A 119 -2.23 16.53 16.42
C GLY A 119 -0.79 16.15 16.04
N PRO A 120 -0.05 15.53 16.98
CA PRO A 120 1.32 15.08 16.74
C PRO A 120 1.41 14.04 15.62
N ILE A 121 2.44 14.16 14.79
CA ILE A 121 2.79 13.20 13.72
C ILE A 121 4.30 12.98 13.75
N ASN A 122 4.81 11.83 13.32
CA ASN A 122 6.25 11.56 13.12
C ASN A 122 7.17 11.90 14.33
N THR A 123 6.62 11.99 15.54
CA THR A 123 7.37 12.49 16.71
C THR A 123 8.54 11.59 17.09
N ASP A 124 8.47 10.31 16.74
CA ASP A 124 9.48 9.29 16.95
C ASP A 124 10.61 9.31 15.91
N LEU A 125 10.53 10.17 14.89
CA LEU A 125 11.60 10.36 13.90
C LEU A 125 12.65 11.40 14.32
N LYS A 126 12.39 12.15 15.41
CA LYS A 126 13.27 13.25 15.85
C LYS A 126 14.68 12.77 16.15
N GLY A 127 15.66 13.36 15.45
CA GLY A 127 17.08 13.10 15.66
C GLY A 127 17.57 11.77 15.09
N LEU A 128 16.75 11.08 14.30
CA LEU A 128 17.14 9.84 13.64
C LEU A 128 17.83 10.13 12.30
N THR A 129 18.80 9.30 11.98
CA THR A 129 19.44 9.27 10.66
C THR A 129 18.49 8.70 9.60
N SER A 130 18.77 8.98 8.32
CA SER A 130 17.97 8.49 7.20
C SER A 130 17.79 6.97 7.21
N LEU A 131 18.84 6.19 7.49
CA LEU A 131 18.74 4.73 7.59
C LEU A 131 17.85 4.29 8.77
N GLN A 132 17.91 4.97 9.92
CA GLN A 132 17.03 4.68 11.06
C GLN A 132 15.56 5.02 10.77
N ILE A 133 15.31 6.08 10.01
CA ILE A 133 13.95 6.42 9.56
C ILE A 133 13.46 5.39 8.54
N MET A 134 14.32 4.94 7.63
CA MET A 134 14.03 3.86 6.68
C MET A 134 13.67 2.56 7.41
N ASP A 135 14.43 2.18 8.45
CA ASP A 135 14.15 1.02 9.31
C ASP A 135 12.76 1.11 9.94
N LYS A 136 12.37 2.28 10.47
CA LYS A 136 11.03 2.50 11.04
C LYS A 136 9.93 2.34 10.01
N ILE A 137 10.10 2.91 8.82
CA ILE A 137 9.12 2.79 7.72
C ILE A 137 8.98 1.34 7.28
N ILE A 138 10.08 0.60 7.11
CA ILE A 138 10.07 -0.82 6.73
C ILE A 138 9.40 -1.67 7.82
N ALA A 139 9.73 -1.44 9.10
CA ALA A 139 9.12 -2.15 10.22
C ALA A 139 7.61 -1.89 10.32
N ALA A 140 7.17 -0.65 10.14
CA ALA A 140 5.75 -0.29 10.12
C ALA A 140 5.02 -0.91 8.92
N ALA A 141 5.64 -0.89 7.72
CA ALA A 141 5.09 -1.55 6.55
C ALA A 141 4.94 -3.06 6.76
N GLY A 142 5.95 -3.71 7.35
CA GLY A 142 5.90 -5.12 7.72
C GLY A 142 4.78 -5.43 8.71
N THR A 143 4.61 -4.60 9.74
CA THR A 143 3.52 -4.71 10.73
C THR A 143 2.14 -4.57 10.08
N ALA A 144 2.01 -3.69 9.09
CA ALA A 144 0.78 -3.51 8.30
C ALA A 144 0.54 -4.65 7.27
N GLY A 145 1.45 -5.63 7.17
CA GLY A 145 1.36 -6.73 6.23
C GLY A 145 1.72 -6.37 4.78
N LEU A 146 2.45 -5.27 4.59
CA LEU A 146 3.06 -4.89 3.31
C LEU A 146 4.46 -5.52 3.19
N ARG A 147 4.99 -5.51 1.97
CA ARG A 147 6.40 -5.80 1.67
C ARG A 147 7.09 -4.55 1.15
N VAL A 148 8.42 -4.54 1.23
CA VAL A 148 9.24 -3.46 0.70
C VAL A 148 10.24 -4.03 -0.30
N ILE A 149 10.38 -3.38 -1.44
CA ILE A 149 11.47 -3.59 -2.40
C ILE A 149 12.38 -2.38 -2.30
N LEU A 150 13.60 -2.58 -1.82
CA LEU A 150 14.63 -1.56 -1.82
C LEU A 150 15.11 -1.36 -3.26
N ASP A 151 15.23 -0.09 -3.63
CA ASP A 151 15.55 0.33 -4.98
C ASP A 151 16.72 1.30 -4.91
N ASP A 152 17.91 0.82 -5.23
CA ASP A 152 19.08 1.67 -5.45
C ASP A 152 18.81 2.49 -6.72
N HIS A 153 18.34 3.72 -6.51
CA HIS A 153 17.70 4.51 -7.55
C HIS A 153 18.68 5.44 -8.24
N ARG A 154 19.74 5.85 -7.54
CA ARG A 154 20.72 6.82 -8.01
C ARG A 154 22.01 6.79 -7.19
N SER A 155 23.10 7.22 -7.82
CA SER A 155 24.39 7.37 -7.14
C SER A 155 24.36 8.60 -6.24
N GLU A 156 24.07 9.77 -6.80
CA GLU A 156 24.01 11.04 -6.06
C GLU A 156 22.58 11.47 -5.74
N ALA A 157 22.36 11.99 -4.53
CA ALA A 157 21.05 12.49 -4.11
C ALA A 157 20.58 13.65 -5.01
N GLY A 158 19.33 13.61 -5.51
CA GLY A 158 18.85 14.62 -6.45
C GLY A 158 17.33 14.70 -6.64
N ASN A 159 16.87 15.83 -7.19
CA ASN A 159 15.44 16.11 -7.45
C ASN A 159 15.08 16.12 -8.95
N SER A 160 16.05 15.80 -9.80
CA SER A 160 15.90 15.74 -11.26
C SER A 160 16.41 14.41 -11.80
N ALA A 161 16.36 14.28 -13.13
CA ALA A 161 17.11 13.24 -13.83
C ALA A 161 18.57 13.28 -13.40
N GLU A 162 19.14 12.09 -13.18
CA GLU A 162 20.55 11.95 -12.87
C GLU A 162 21.38 12.28 -14.11
N GLN A 163 22.44 13.06 -13.92
CA GLN A 163 23.22 13.55 -15.06
C GLN A 163 24.05 12.45 -15.71
N ASN A 164 24.53 11.47 -14.93
CA ASN A 164 25.24 10.28 -15.43
C ASN A 164 24.90 9.11 -14.49
N GLY A 165 24.13 8.13 -14.98
CA GLY A 165 23.87 6.87 -14.27
C GLY A 165 25.03 5.89 -14.41
#